data_AF-A0AAV0E869-F1
#
_entry.id   AF-A0AAV0E869-F1
#
_cell.length_a   1.000
_cell.length_b   1.000
_cell.length_c   1.000
_cell.angle_alpha   90.00
_cell.angle_beta   90.00
_cell.angle_gamma   90.00
#
_symmetry.space_group_name_H-M   'P 1'
#
loop_
_entity.id
_entity.type
_entity.pdbx_description
1 polymer ?
#
loop_
_entity_poly.entity_id
_entity_poly.type
_entity_poly.pdbx_seq_one_letter_code
_entity_poly.pdbx_strand_id
1 'polypeptide(L)'
;MGLYEISGVEVGQHLYWQIGNFLVHGQVLITSWVVIGILIGSATLAVRNPQIIPNGGQNLFEYVLEFIRDVSKTQIGEEYTPWVPFIGTMFLFIFVSNWSGALLPWKLLRLPHGELAAPTN
;
A
#
# COMPACT_ATOMS: atom_id res chain seq x y z
N MET A 1 -24.26 22.16 27.85
CA MET A 1 -23.44 21.86 26.66
C MET A 1 -22.14 21.30 27.18
N GLY A 2 -21.98 19.97 27.13
CA GLY A 2 -20.95 19.28 27.90
C GLY A 2 -19.67 19.08 27.11
N LEU A 3 -18.53 19.25 27.80
CA LEU A 3 -17.16 19.10 27.27
C LEU A 3 -16.89 17.74 26.57
N TYR A 4 -17.78 16.77 26.76
CA TYR A 4 -17.75 15.44 26.12
C TYR A 4 -18.15 15.46 24.63
N GLU A 5 -18.96 16.41 24.16
CA GLU A 5 -19.26 16.52 22.71
C GLU A 5 -18.06 17.04 21.91
N ILE A 6 -17.17 17.80 22.56
CA ILE A 6 -16.00 18.42 21.93
C ILE A 6 -14.84 17.42 21.80
N SER A 7 -14.80 16.40 22.66
CA SER A 7 -13.74 15.37 22.65
C SER A 7 -13.96 14.28 21.59
N GLY A 8 -15.19 14.15 21.06
CA GLY A 8 -15.54 13.15 20.04
C GLY A 8 -15.24 13.59 18.59
N VAL A 9 -14.86 14.85 18.36
CA VAL A 9 -14.76 15.43 17.00
C VAL A 9 -13.33 15.39 16.43
N GLU A 10 -12.30 15.05 17.21
CA GLU A 10 -10.89 15.09 16.75
C GLU A 10 -10.13 13.76 16.75
N VAL A 11 -10.67 12.66 17.29
CA VAL A 11 -9.99 11.36 17.28
C VAL A 11 -10.68 10.39 16.32
N GLY A 12 -10.17 10.35 15.08
CA GLY A 12 -10.34 9.22 14.15
C GLY A 12 -11.77 8.93 13.70
N GLN A 13 -12.41 9.86 12.99
CA GLN A 13 -13.58 9.46 12.21
C GLN A 13 -13.13 8.46 11.14
N HIS A 14 -13.68 7.26 11.22
CA HIS A 14 -13.34 6.14 10.35
C HIS A 14 -14.57 5.78 9.53
N LEU A 15 -14.41 5.68 8.21
CA LEU A 15 -15.49 5.21 7.35
C LEU A 15 -15.74 3.72 7.65
N TYR A 16 -16.89 3.42 8.23
CA TYR A 16 -17.36 2.05 8.43
C TYR A 16 -18.42 1.69 7.39
N TRP A 17 -18.34 0.47 6.89
CA TRP A 17 -19.39 -0.19 6.13
C TRP A 17 -20.00 -1.28 6.98
N GLN A 18 -21.33 -1.31 7.05
CA GLN A 18 -22.05 -2.40 7.68
C GLN A 18 -22.33 -3.48 6.64
N ILE A 19 -21.69 -4.64 6.79
CA ILE A 19 -21.88 -5.80 5.92
C ILE A 19 -22.53 -6.90 6.77
N GLY A 20 -23.85 -7.03 6.64
CA GLY A 20 -24.65 -7.88 7.52
C GLY A 20 -24.54 -7.42 8.98
N ASN A 21 -24.00 -8.31 9.83
CA ASN A 21 -23.81 -8.06 11.26
C ASN A 21 -22.41 -7.53 11.62
N PHE A 22 -21.54 -7.29 10.62
CA PHE A 22 -20.17 -6.85 10.85
C PHE A 22 -19.96 -5.39 10.42
N LEU A 23 -19.16 -4.67 11.20
CA LEU A 23 -18.65 -3.35 10.86
C LEU A 23 -17.25 -3.49 10.29
N VAL A 24 -17.04 -3.01 9.07
CA VAL A 24 -15.79 -3.12 8.34
C VAL A 24 -15.23 -1.73 8.07
N HIS A 25 -13.92 -1.53 8.23
CA HIS A 25 -13.26 -0.27 7.95
C HIS A 25 -13.16 -0.03 6.42
N GLY A 26 -14.18 0.61 5.84
CA GLY A 26 -14.28 0.90 4.43
C GLY A 26 -13.12 1.76 3.90
N GLN A 27 -12.62 2.71 4.70
CA GLN A 27 -11.47 3.54 4.29
C GLN A 27 -10.21 2.70 4.02
N VAL A 28 -9.94 1.68 4.85
CA VAL A 28 -8.74 0.83 4.76
C VAL A 28 -8.83 -0.02 3.51
N LEU A 29 -10.03 -0.54 3.22
CA LEU A 29 -10.27 -1.25 1.97
C LEU A 29 -10.02 -0.31 0.79
N ILE A 30 -10.68 0.84 0.71
CA ILE A 30 -10.54 1.78 -0.42
C ILE A 30 -9.05 2.09 -0.68
N THR A 31 -8.32 2.51 0.34
CA THR A 31 -6.92 2.92 0.17
C THR A 31 -6.03 1.72 -0.18
N SER A 32 -6.26 0.54 0.42
CA SER A 32 -5.55 -0.69 0.07
C SER A 32 -5.79 -1.10 -1.39
N TRP A 33 -7.03 -1.04 -1.87
CA TRP A 33 -7.38 -1.37 -3.25
C TRP A 33 -6.71 -0.42 -4.25
N VAL A 34 -6.61 0.87 -3.92
CA VAL A 34 -5.85 1.84 -4.74
C VAL A 34 -4.38 1.47 -4.79
N VAL A 35 -3.74 1.18 -3.66
CA VAL A 35 -2.31 0.79 -3.61
C VAL A 35 -2.07 -0.52 -4.37
N ILE A 36 -2.92 -1.52 -4.20
CA ILE A 36 -2.87 -2.79 -4.94
C ILE A 36 -2.98 -2.52 -6.45
N GLY A 37 -3.91 -1.67 -6.86
CA GLY A 37 -4.09 -1.28 -8.27
C GLY A 37 -2.84 -0.61 -8.85
N ILE A 38 -2.20 0.29 -8.10
CA ILE A 38 -0.94 0.95 -8.51
C ILE A 38 0.17 -0.10 -8.67
N LEU A 39 0.34 -0.99 -7.69
CA LEU A 39 1.39 -2.02 -7.72
C LEU A 39 1.20 -3.00 -8.87
N ILE A 40 0.01 -3.58 -9.02
CA ILE A 40 -0.29 -4.53 -10.11
C ILE A 40 -0.20 -3.83 -11.47
N GLY A 41 -0.75 -2.62 -11.59
CA GLY A 41 -0.70 -1.85 -12.83
C GLY A 41 0.72 -1.53 -13.27
N SER A 42 1.54 -1.00 -12.35
CA SER A 42 2.93 -0.65 -12.64
C SER A 42 3.79 -1.88 -12.93
N ALA A 43 3.66 -2.97 -12.16
CA ALA A 43 4.38 -4.21 -12.39
C ALA A 43 4.01 -4.82 -13.75
N THR A 44 2.71 -4.89 -14.08
CA THR A 44 2.24 -5.44 -15.37
C THR A 44 2.77 -4.63 -16.55
N LEU A 45 2.81 -3.30 -16.43
CA LEU A 45 3.39 -2.44 -17.47
C LEU A 45 4.89 -2.68 -17.63
N ALA A 46 5.62 -2.87 -16.54
CA ALA A 46 7.06 -3.13 -16.57
C ALA A 46 7.42 -4.49 -17.17
N VAL A 47 6.61 -5.53 -16.94
CA VAL A 47 6.86 -6.89 -17.47
C VAL A 47 6.18 -7.18 -18.81
N ARG A 48 5.51 -6.20 -19.43
CA ARG A 48 4.74 -6.42 -20.67
C ARG A 48 5.62 -6.74 -21.89
N ASN A 49 6.82 -6.18 -21.96
CA ASN A 49 7.75 -6.40 -23.09
C ASN A 49 9.23 -6.31 -22.62
N PRO A 50 9.68 -7.23 -21.76
CA PRO A 50 11.02 -7.17 -21.18
C PRO A 50 12.08 -7.33 -22.27
N GLN A 51 13.09 -6.47 -22.23
CA GLN A 51 14.24 -6.51 -23.11
C GLN A 51 15.44 -7.13 -22.39
N ILE A 52 16.37 -7.75 -23.13
CA ILE A 52 17.60 -8.31 -22.54
C ILE A 52 18.48 -7.20 -21.95
N ILE A 53 18.55 -6.06 -22.64
CA ILE A 53 19.17 -4.85 -22.11
C ILE A 53 18.04 -4.00 -21.52
N PRO A 54 17.91 -3.92 -20.18
CA PRO A 54 16.78 -3.26 -19.55
C PRO A 54 16.77 -1.76 -19.88
N ASN A 55 15.59 -1.21 -20.11
CA ASN A 55 15.41 0.22 -20.34
C ASN A 55 14.19 0.77 -19.57
N GLY A 56 14.21 2.09 -19.31
CA GLY A 56 13.11 2.81 -18.68
C GLY A 56 12.62 2.17 -17.37
N GLY A 57 11.34 1.79 -17.34
CA GLY A 57 10.70 1.20 -16.16
C GLY A 57 11.24 -0.18 -15.76
N GLN A 58 11.71 -0.98 -16.72
CA GLN A 58 12.29 -2.30 -16.41
C GLN A 58 13.50 -2.18 -15.49
N ASN A 59 14.35 -1.16 -15.70
CA ASN A 59 15.52 -0.90 -14.86
C ASN A 59 15.14 -0.66 -13.38
N LEU A 60 14.06 0.12 -13.14
CA LEU A 60 13.58 0.37 -11.78
C LEU A 60 13.08 -0.91 -11.11
N PHE A 61 12.27 -1.71 -11.81
CA PHE A 61 11.70 -2.93 -11.25
C PHE A 61 12.74 -4.02 -11.02
N GLU A 62 13.72 -4.16 -11.92
CA GLU A 62 14.84 -5.08 -11.74
C GLU A 62 15.72 -4.67 -10.56
N TYR A 63 16.05 -3.37 -10.45
CA TYR A 63 16.80 -2.86 -9.30
C TYR A 63 16.09 -3.15 -7.96
N VAL A 64 14.77 -2.94 -7.90
CA VAL A 64 14.00 -3.25 -6.69
C VAL A 64 13.97 -4.75 -6.41
N LEU A 65 13.85 -5.58 -7.44
CA LEU A 65 13.87 -7.05 -7.29
C LEU A 65 15.24 -7.54 -6.80
N GLU A 66 16.34 -6.98 -7.31
CA GLU A 66 17.70 -7.25 -6.85
C GLU A 66 17.86 -6.86 -5.39
N PHE A 67 17.42 -5.65 -5.01
CA PHE A 67 17.43 -5.21 -3.62
C PHE A 67 16.68 -6.19 -2.69
N ILE A 68 15.47 -6.62 -3.08
CA ILE A 68 14.69 -7.59 -2.30
C ILE A 68 15.42 -8.94 -2.21
N ARG A 69 16.03 -9.41 -3.30
CA ARG A 69 16.80 -10.66 -3.32
C ARG A 69 18.02 -10.57 -2.40
N ASP A 70 18.74 -9.46 -2.41
CA ASP A 70 19.93 -9.26 -1.58
C ASP A 70 19.57 -9.22 -0.10
N VAL A 71 18.51 -8.49 0.26
CA VAL A 71 17.99 -8.49 1.63
C VAL A 71 17.54 -9.89 2.03
N SER A 72 16.77 -10.58 1.19
CA SER A 72 16.28 -11.93 1.47
C SER A 72 17.43 -12.91 1.67
N LYS A 73 18.42 -12.89 0.77
CA LYS A 73 19.61 -13.76 0.84
C LYS A 73 20.43 -13.50 2.08
N THR A 74 20.63 -12.23 2.43
CA THR A 74 21.42 -11.84 3.61
C THR A 74 20.76 -12.28 4.91
N GLN A 75 19.43 -12.18 4.99
CA GLN A 75 18.69 -12.48 6.23
C GLN A 75 18.30 -13.96 6.38
N ILE A 76 17.99 -14.66 5.28
CA ILE A 76 17.52 -16.05 5.31
C ILE A 76 18.66 -17.04 5.03
N GLY A 77 19.63 -16.67 4.20
CA GLY A 77 20.67 -17.58 3.70
C GLY A 77 20.25 -18.29 2.41
N GLU A 78 20.83 -19.46 2.13
CA GLU A 78 20.75 -20.14 0.83
C GLU A 78 19.31 -20.51 0.39
N GLU A 79 18.40 -20.71 1.33
CA GLU A 79 17.00 -21.05 1.06
C GLU A 79 16.10 -19.82 0.83
N TYR A 80 16.65 -18.64 0.52
CA TYR A 80 15.88 -17.41 0.39
C TYR A 80 14.91 -17.36 -0.80
N THR A 81 15.19 -18.09 -1.88
CA THR A 81 14.47 -17.97 -3.17
C THR A 81 12.94 -18.07 -3.06
N PRO A 82 12.35 -19.04 -2.32
CA PRO A 82 10.89 -19.14 -2.16
C PRO A 82 10.27 -17.99 -1.36
N TRP A 83 11.06 -17.27 -0.56
CA TRP A 83 10.61 -16.17 0.29
C TRP A 83 10.62 -14.80 -0.39
N VAL A 84 11.35 -14.69 -1.51
CA VAL A 84 11.46 -13.44 -2.30
C VAL A 84 10.09 -12.85 -2.65
N PRO A 85 9.09 -13.62 -3.14
CA PRO A 85 7.77 -13.07 -3.46
C PRO A 85 7.03 -12.54 -2.22
N PHE A 86 7.16 -13.23 -1.08
CA PHE A 86 6.51 -12.83 0.17
C PHE A 86 7.11 -11.53 0.71
N ILE A 87 8.44 -11.49 0.84
CA ILE A 87 9.19 -10.31 1.30
C ILE A 87 8.95 -9.14 0.36
N GLY A 88 9.02 -9.37 -0.95
CA GLY A 88 8.81 -8.34 -1.97
C GLY A 88 7.40 -7.75 -1.91
N THR A 89 6.38 -8.60 -1.75
CA THR A 89 4.98 -8.13 -1.62
C THR A 89 4.81 -7.28 -0.37
N MET A 90 5.30 -7.74 0.78
CA MET A 90 5.23 -6.96 2.02
C MET A 90 5.96 -5.62 1.91
N PHE A 91 7.20 -5.64 1.41
CA PHE A 91 8.02 -4.45 1.25
C PHE A 91 7.34 -3.43 0.33
N LEU A 92 6.96 -3.84 -0.88
CA LEU A 92 6.35 -2.96 -1.87
C LEU A 92 4.99 -2.43 -1.39
N PHE A 93 4.16 -3.30 -0.80
CA PHE A 93 2.86 -2.89 -0.28
C PHE A 93 3.00 -1.84 0.82
N ILE A 94 3.84 -2.07 1.83
CA ILE A 94 4.04 -1.13 2.94
C ILE A 94 4.69 0.15 2.45
N PHE A 95 5.72 0.06 1.60
CA PHE A 95 6.42 1.21 1.05
C PHE A 95 5.46 2.11 0.26
N VAL A 96 4.75 1.56 -0.73
CA VAL A 96 3.81 2.35 -1.54
C VAL A 96 2.63 2.82 -0.71
N SER A 97 2.15 2.04 0.27
CA SER A 97 1.10 2.48 1.20
C SER A 97 1.49 3.74 1.96
N ASN A 98 2.69 3.75 2.57
CA ASN A 98 3.18 4.90 3.33
C ASN A 98 3.37 6.13 2.44
N TRP A 99 3.98 5.95 1.26
CA TRP A 99 4.15 7.04 0.30
C TRP A 99 2.83 7.53 -0.28
N SER A 100 1.85 6.65 -0.48
CA SER A 100 0.51 7.04 -0.95
C SER A 100 -0.20 7.93 0.08
N GLY A 101 -0.04 7.67 1.38
CA GLY A 101 -0.58 8.54 2.44
C GLY A 101 0.04 9.94 2.45
N ALA A 102 1.32 10.06 2.09
CA ALA A 102 2.05 11.33 2.10
C ALA A 102 1.88 12.13 0.79
N LEU A 103 1.85 11.46 -0.36
CA LEU A 103 1.87 12.09 -1.68
C LEU A 103 0.48 12.26 -2.29
N LEU A 104 -0.45 11.34 -2.06
CA LEU A 104 -1.78 11.47 -2.64
C LEU A 104 -2.56 12.50 -1.82
N PRO A 105 -3.16 13.52 -2.47
CA PRO A 105 -3.91 14.56 -1.79
C PRO A 105 -5.30 14.05 -1.40
N TRP A 106 -5.34 13.07 -0.49
CA TRP A 106 -6.54 12.41 0.02
C TRP A 106 -7.60 13.37 0.54
N LYS A 107 -7.17 14.54 1.05
CA LYS A 107 -8.03 15.62 1.55
C LYS A 107 -8.90 16.29 0.48
N LEU A 108 -8.58 16.10 -0.81
CA LEU A 108 -9.43 16.57 -1.91
C LEU A 108 -10.70 15.71 -2.07
N LEU A 109 -10.65 14.44 -1.66
CA LEU A 109 -11.79 13.54 -1.68
C LEU A 109 -12.55 13.69 -0.35
N ARG A 110 -13.67 14.42 -0.38
CA ARG A 110 -14.56 14.58 0.78
C ARG A 110 -15.39 13.31 0.97
N LEU A 111 -15.17 12.61 2.07
CA LEU A 111 -16.04 11.51 2.51
C LEU A 111 -17.18 12.02 3.38
N PRO A 112 -18.30 11.29 3.47
CA PRO A 112 -19.39 11.62 4.40
C PRO A 112 -18.95 11.60 5.86
N HIS A 113 -17.98 10.73 6.20
CA HIS A 113 -17.37 10.60 7.52
C HIS A 113 -15.91 10.11 7.37
N GLY A 114 -14.98 10.73 8.09
CA GLY A 114 -13.55 10.37 8.10
C GLY A 114 -12.69 10.95 6.98
N GLU A 115 -11.37 10.68 7.04
CA GLU A 115 -10.39 11.07 6.02
C GLU A 115 -9.71 9.83 5.43
N LEU A 116 -9.39 9.87 4.14
CA LEU A 116 -8.52 8.85 3.54
C LEU A 116 -7.07 9.14 3.99
N ALA A 117 -6.38 8.10 4.43
CA ALA A 117 -4.98 8.16 4.85
C ALA A 117 -4.24 6.91 4.36
N ALA A 118 -2.96 6.76 4.72
CA ALA A 118 -2.23 5.54 4.39
C ALA A 118 -3.03 4.30 4.88
N PRO A 119 -3.08 3.20 4.11
CA PRO A 119 -3.72 1.95 4.54
C PRO A 119 -3.11 1.34 5.82
N THR A 120 -1.93 1.82 6.21
CA THR A 120 -1.13 1.41 7.37
C THR A 120 -1.40 2.22 8.63
N ASN A 121 -2.21 3.29 8.55
CA ASN A 121 -2.58 4.14 9.69
C ASN A 121 -3.78 3.59 10.49
#